data_AF-A0A4W5QT94-F1
#
_entry.id   AF-A0A4W5QT94-F1
#
_cell.length_a   1.000
_cell.length_b   1.000
_cell.length_c   1.000
_cell.angle_alpha   90.00
_cell.angle_beta   90.00
_cell.angle_gamma   90.00
#
_symmetry.space_group_name_H-M   'P 1'
#
loop_
_entity.id
_entity.type
_entity.pdbx_description
1 polymer ?
#
loop_
_entity_poly.entity_id
_entity_poly.type
_entity_poly.pdbx_seq_one_letter_code
_entity_poly.pdbx_strand_id
1 'polypeptide(L)'
;MAERVLAIGSGGREHTLACKLAQSPHTQLVLMAPGNAGTANCGKISNSEVSVSNHSILAQFCKEHSVGLVVVGPEVPLAAGIVDDLQATGVKCFGPSAKAAQLEASKSFFKAFMDHHGIPTAHWCSFPDPQEACSYIRTSVPGCAGVGASGLAAGKGVIVAKDQEEACCDSERVSLCFKHFRLLYQIIDLIII
;
A
#
# COMPACT_ATOMS: atom_id res chain seq x y z
N MET A 1 -18.32 -6.68 26.15
CA MET A 1 -17.59 -7.96 26.13
C MET A 1 -16.25 -7.74 25.45
N ALA A 2 -15.23 -8.53 25.77
CA ALA A 2 -13.95 -8.45 25.06
C ALA A 2 -14.15 -8.90 23.60
N GLU A 3 -13.61 -8.15 22.65
CA GLU A 3 -13.80 -8.38 21.22
C GLU A 3 -12.67 -9.24 20.65
N ARG A 4 -12.97 -9.95 19.55
CA ARG A 4 -11.96 -10.59 18.71
C ARG A 4 -11.56 -9.61 17.61
N VAL A 5 -10.26 -9.48 17.39
CA VAL A 5 -9.71 -8.56 16.38
C VAL A 5 -9.02 -9.39 15.30
N LEU A 6 -9.22 -9.06 14.03
CA LEU A 6 -8.47 -9.64 12.92
C LEU A 6 -7.45 -8.62 12.41
N ALA A 7 -6.17 -8.94 12.47
CA ALA A 7 -5.11 -8.14 11.87
C ALA A 7 -4.63 -8.80 10.57
N ILE A 8 -4.60 -8.03 9.49
CA ILE A 8 -4.26 -8.50 8.15
C ILE A 8 -2.81 -8.14 7.85
N GLY A 9 -2.06 -9.14 7.37
CA GLY A 9 -0.67 -9.08 6.94
C GLY A 9 0.24 -10.04 7.71
N SER A 10 1.51 -10.04 7.34
CA SER A 10 2.50 -11.03 7.79
C SER A 10 3.87 -10.42 8.13
N GLY A 11 4.00 -9.10 8.08
CA GLY A 11 5.26 -8.40 8.33
C GLY A 11 5.52 -8.11 9.82
N GLY A 12 6.62 -7.42 10.07
CA GLY A 12 6.98 -6.94 11.42
C GLY A 12 5.99 -5.92 11.96
N ARG A 13 5.45 -5.04 11.11
CA ARG A 13 4.41 -4.06 11.46
C ARG A 13 3.19 -4.75 12.05
N GLU A 14 2.68 -5.78 11.37
CA GLU A 14 1.48 -6.50 11.82
C GLU A 14 1.76 -7.32 13.07
N HIS A 15 2.95 -7.90 13.21
CA HIS A 15 3.37 -8.53 14.45
C HIS A 15 3.35 -7.54 15.63
N THR A 16 3.93 -6.35 15.47
CA THR A 16 3.90 -5.32 16.53
C THR A 16 2.46 -4.88 16.87
N LEU A 17 1.61 -4.67 15.86
CA LEU A 17 0.20 -4.34 16.07
C LEU A 17 -0.52 -5.45 16.85
N ALA A 18 -0.34 -6.71 16.46
CA ALA A 18 -0.95 -7.86 17.12
C ALA A 18 -0.52 -7.98 18.58
N CYS A 19 0.79 -7.85 18.84
CA CYS A 19 1.34 -7.82 20.19
C CYS A 19 0.71 -6.71 21.03
N LYS A 20 0.50 -5.52 20.45
CA LYS A 20 -0.09 -4.40 21.19
C LYS A 20 -1.59 -4.60 21.42
N LEU A 21 -2.32 -5.11 20.45
CA LEU A 21 -3.74 -5.43 20.55
C LEU A 21 -4.01 -6.51 21.61
N ALA A 22 -3.14 -7.52 21.69
CA ALA A 22 -3.25 -8.61 22.67
C ALA A 22 -3.08 -8.14 24.13
N GLN A 23 -2.37 -7.03 24.37
CA GLN A 23 -2.20 -6.43 25.70
C GLN A 23 -3.47 -5.72 26.20
N SER A 24 -4.40 -5.37 25.31
CA SER A 24 -5.62 -4.66 25.70
C SER A 24 -6.54 -5.56 26.53
N PRO A 25 -7.11 -5.06 27.64
CA PRO A 25 -8.13 -5.79 28.40
C PRO A 25 -9.43 -5.97 27.61
N HIS A 26 -9.65 -5.16 26.56
CA HIS A 26 -10.81 -5.26 25.68
C HIS A 26 -10.65 -6.30 24.57
N THR A 27 -9.46 -6.89 24.40
CA THR A 27 -9.20 -7.87 23.35
C THR A 27 -9.18 -9.28 23.94
N GLN A 28 -10.05 -10.14 23.43
CA GLN A 28 -10.09 -11.57 23.79
C GLN A 28 -9.05 -12.37 23.01
N LEU A 29 -8.99 -12.17 21.69
CA LEU A 29 -8.13 -12.90 20.75
C LEU A 29 -7.81 -11.99 19.56
N VAL A 30 -6.56 -12.03 19.11
CA VAL A 30 -6.11 -11.43 17.87
C VAL A 30 -5.88 -12.55 16.86
N LEU A 31 -6.66 -12.57 15.80
CA LEU A 31 -6.46 -13.43 14.64
C LEU A 31 -5.54 -12.70 13.66
N MET A 32 -4.59 -13.41 13.07
CA MET A 32 -3.68 -12.90 12.04
C MET A 32 -3.97 -13.57 10.71
N ALA A 33 -4.05 -12.81 9.62
CA ALA A 33 -4.25 -13.37 8.28
C ALA A 33 -3.20 -12.83 7.28
N PRO A 34 -2.23 -13.63 6.83
CA PRO A 34 -1.90 -14.99 7.31
C PRO A 34 -1.06 -14.99 8.60
N GLY A 35 -0.49 -13.86 9.01
CA GLY A 35 0.50 -13.81 10.08
C GLY A 35 1.85 -14.40 9.66
N ASN A 36 2.71 -14.69 10.64
CA ASN A 36 4.03 -15.30 10.42
C ASN A 36 4.41 -16.24 11.57
N ALA A 37 5.57 -16.90 11.48
CA ALA A 37 6.05 -17.83 12.50
C ALA A 37 6.21 -17.16 13.89
N GLY A 38 6.51 -15.87 13.93
CA GLY A 38 6.63 -15.10 15.19
C GLY A 38 5.28 -14.86 15.87
N THR A 39 4.18 -14.78 15.12
CA THR A 39 2.84 -14.55 15.69
C THR A 39 2.11 -15.83 16.08
N ALA A 40 2.58 -17.00 15.63
CA ALA A 40 1.87 -18.27 15.77
C ALA A 40 1.66 -18.75 17.22
N ASN A 41 2.55 -18.38 18.16
CA ASN A 41 2.55 -18.88 19.54
C ASN A 41 2.62 -17.75 20.60
N CYS A 42 2.04 -16.59 20.32
CA CYS A 42 2.13 -15.41 21.20
C CYS A 42 0.83 -15.14 21.98
N GLY A 43 0.60 -15.87 23.07
CA GLY A 43 -0.46 -15.56 24.04
C GLY A 43 -1.86 -15.53 23.42
N LYS A 44 -2.46 -14.33 23.32
CA LYS A 44 -3.79 -14.12 22.71
C LYS A 44 -3.74 -13.95 21.19
N ILE A 45 -2.71 -14.44 20.50
CA ILE A 45 -2.53 -14.28 19.06
C ILE A 45 -2.58 -15.65 18.40
N SER A 46 -3.28 -15.76 17.27
CA SER A 46 -3.37 -16.99 16.47
C SER A 46 -3.39 -16.66 14.99
N ASN A 47 -2.68 -17.44 14.18
CA ASN A 47 -2.67 -17.29 12.71
C ASN A 47 -3.85 -18.03 12.06
N SER A 48 -4.30 -17.52 10.93
CA SER A 48 -5.39 -18.07 10.12
C SER A 48 -5.02 -17.99 8.64
N GLU A 49 -5.36 -19.04 7.90
CA GLU A 49 -5.12 -19.16 6.46
C GLU A 49 -6.24 -18.52 5.61
N VAL A 50 -7.09 -17.67 6.20
CA VAL A 50 -8.17 -17.00 5.45
C VAL A 50 -7.60 -16.13 4.33
N SER A 51 -8.19 -16.25 3.14
CA SER A 51 -7.78 -15.46 1.99
C SER A 51 -8.14 -13.98 2.17
N VAL A 52 -7.12 -13.12 2.11
CA VAL A 52 -7.27 -11.65 2.18
C VAL A 52 -7.72 -11.07 0.83
N SER A 53 -7.46 -11.75 -0.28
CA SER A 53 -7.81 -11.26 -1.63
C SER A 53 -9.27 -11.50 -2.02
N ASN A 54 -10.00 -12.34 -1.27
CA ASN A 54 -11.43 -12.56 -1.48
C ASN A 54 -12.22 -11.95 -0.32
N HIS A 55 -12.64 -10.70 -0.51
CA HIS A 55 -13.30 -9.92 0.54
C HIS A 55 -14.64 -10.55 0.99
N SER A 56 -15.35 -11.25 0.10
CA SER A 56 -16.57 -11.98 0.46
C SER A 56 -16.31 -13.13 1.43
N ILE A 57 -15.27 -13.94 1.16
CA ILE A 57 -14.85 -15.02 2.07
C ILE A 57 -14.35 -14.43 3.39
N LEU A 58 -13.59 -13.34 3.33
CA LEU A 58 -13.08 -12.67 4.52
C LEU A 58 -14.20 -12.10 5.40
N ALA A 59 -15.22 -11.50 4.79
CA ALA A 59 -16.40 -11.00 5.51
C ALA A 59 -17.16 -12.14 6.20
N GLN A 60 -17.32 -13.28 5.52
CA GLN A 60 -17.95 -14.46 6.09
C GLN A 60 -17.13 -15.03 7.26
N PHE A 61 -15.81 -15.12 7.09
CA PHE A 61 -14.90 -15.52 8.17
C PHE A 61 -15.03 -14.60 9.39
N CYS A 62 -15.12 -13.28 9.19
CA CYS A 62 -15.31 -12.33 10.29
C CYS A 62 -16.60 -12.61 11.08
N LYS A 63 -17.69 -12.97 10.40
CA LYS A 63 -18.97 -13.31 11.04
C LYS A 63 -18.87 -14.62 11.82
N GLU A 64 -18.36 -15.68 11.19
CA GLU A 64 -18.21 -17.01 11.80
C GLU A 64 -17.31 -16.99 13.03
N HIS A 65 -16.24 -16.20 12.99
CA HIS A 65 -15.30 -16.06 14.09
C HIS A 65 -15.66 -14.93 15.06
N SER A 66 -16.81 -14.25 14.89
CA SER A 66 -17.26 -13.14 15.75
C SER A 66 -16.19 -12.04 15.90
N VAL A 67 -15.57 -11.66 14.80
CA VAL A 67 -14.59 -10.56 14.73
C VAL A 67 -15.33 -9.23 14.87
N GLY A 68 -14.98 -8.47 15.90
CA GLY A 68 -15.56 -7.15 16.17
C GLY A 68 -14.87 -6.01 15.43
N LEU A 69 -13.58 -6.20 15.08
CA LEU A 69 -12.77 -5.22 14.37
C LEU A 69 -11.74 -5.90 13.47
N VAL A 70 -11.62 -5.43 12.24
CA VAL A 70 -10.52 -5.77 11.31
C VAL A 70 -9.53 -4.61 11.27
N VAL A 71 -8.23 -4.88 11.32
CA VAL A 71 -7.13 -3.91 11.20
C VAL A 71 -6.28 -4.30 10.00
N VAL A 72 -6.20 -3.44 8.99
CA VAL A 72 -5.45 -3.73 7.77
C VAL A 72 -4.05 -3.13 7.87
N GLY A 73 -3.02 -3.98 7.86
CA GLY A 73 -1.63 -3.57 7.88
C GLY A 73 -1.06 -3.19 6.49
N PRO A 74 -1.13 -4.09 5.48
CA PRO A 74 -0.51 -3.86 4.19
C PRO A 74 -1.31 -2.90 3.31
N GLU A 75 -0.58 -2.17 2.49
CA GLU A 75 -1.06 -1.13 1.57
C GLU A 75 -1.82 -1.71 0.35
N VAL A 76 -1.47 -2.92 -0.10
CA VAL A 76 -2.09 -3.53 -1.29
C VAL A 76 -3.59 -3.83 -1.08
N PRO A 77 -4.02 -4.51 0.00
CA PRO A 77 -5.46 -4.70 0.26
C PRO A 77 -6.22 -3.39 0.47
N LEU A 78 -5.58 -2.37 1.07
CA LEU A 78 -6.18 -1.04 1.23
C LEU A 78 -6.47 -0.39 -0.12
N ALA A 79 -5.49 -0.40 -1.04
CA ALA A 79 -5.66 0.09 -2.39
C ALA A 79 -6.72 -0.70 -3.18
N ALA A 80 -6.87 -1.99 -2.89
CA ALA A 80 -7.88 -2.87 -3.49
C ALA A 80 -9.30 -2.72 -2.88
N GLY A 81 -9.50 -1.86 -1.87
CA GLY A 81 -10.82 -1.56 -1.32
C GLY A 81 -11.35 -2.53 -0.27
N ILE A 82 -10.46 -3.30 0.39
CA ILE A 82 -10.86 -4.22 1.46
C ILE A 82 -11.70 -3.56 2.56
N VAL A 83 -11.43 -2.30 2.88
CA VAL A 83 -12.16 -1.56 3.91
C VAL A 83 -13.59 -1.28 3.48
N ASP A 84 -13.79 -0.79 2.25
CA ASP A 84 -15.11 -0.48 1.71
C ASP A 84 -15.97 -1.75 1.65
N ASP A 85 -15.40 -2.84 1.13
CA ASP A 85 -16.11 -4.10 0.97
C ASP A 85 -16.51 -4.73 2.31
N LEU A 86 -15.62 -4.71 3.31
CA LEU A 86 -15.94 -5.22 4.64
C LEU A 86 -17.00 -4.35 5.35
N GLN A 87 -16.88 -3.02 5.26
CA GLN A 87 -17.86 -2.11 5.85
C GLN A 87 -19.24 -2.26 5.21
N ALA A 88 -19.32 -2.47 3.89
CA ALA A 88 -20.57 -2.73 3.18
C ALA A 88 -21.29 -3.99 3.69
N THR A 89 -20.56 -4.94 4.27
CA THR A 89 -21.12 -6.17 4.88
C THR A 89 -21.39 -6.06 6.38
N GLY A 90 -21.18 -4.87 6.98
CA GLY A 90 -21.37 -4.60 8.40
C GLY A 90 -20.18 -4.95 9.29
N VAL A 91 -19.03 -5.33 8.71
CA VAL A 91 -17.81 -5.61 9.47
C VAL A 91 -17.04 -4.32 9.71
N LYS A 92 -16.76 -3.99 10.97
CA LYS A 92 -15.95 -2.80 11.31
C LYS A 92 -14.52 -3.04 10.86
N CYS A 93 -13.96 -2.08 10.12
CA CYS A 93 -12.62 -2.16 9.58
C CYS A 93 -11.88 -0.84 9.81
N PHE A 94 -10.65 -0.94 10.32
CA PHE A 94 -9.73 0.16 10.51
C PHE A 94 -8.73 0.20 9.35
N GLY A 95 -8.84 1.26 8.57
CA GLY A 95 -8.03 1.56 7.40
C GLY A 95 -8.72 2.62 6.52
N PRO A 96 -8.01 3.24 5.57
CA PRO A 96 -8.63 4.13 4.59
C PRO A 96 -9.54 3.36 3.62
N SER A 97 -10.56 4.02 3.07
CA SER A 97 -11.25 3.55 1.87
C SER A 97 -10.29 3.48 0.67
N ALA A 98 -10.63 2.74 -0.38
CA ALA A 98 -9.86 2.66 -1.63
C ALA A 98 -9.57 4.06 -2.20
N LYS A 99 -10.57 4.97 -2.12
CA LYS A 99 -10.44 6.35 -2.56
C LYS A 99 -9.42 7.13 -1.73
N ALA A 100 -9.43 6.97 -0.40
CA ALA A 100 -8.46 7.62 0.48
C ALA A 100 -7.06 6.99 0.38
N ALA A 101 -6.98 5.68 0.15
CA ALA A 101 -5.74 4.93 -0.04
C ALA A 101 -4.95 5.39 -1.28
N GLN A 102 -5.58 6.09 -2.23
CA GLN A 102 -4.89 6.70 -3.38
C GLN A 102 -3.77 7.66 -2.99
N LEU A 103 -3.85 8.29 -1.82
CA LEU A 103 -2.77 9.15 -1.30
C LEU A 103 -1.44 8.40 -1.12
N GLU A 104 -1.48 7.09 -0.92
CA GLU A 104 -0.29 6.22 -0.85
C GLU A 104 -0.12 5.38 -2.12
N ALA A 105 -1.22 4.88 -2.69
CA ALA A 105 -1.20 3.96 -3.81
C ALA A 105 -0.78 4.59 -5.15
N SER A 106 -0.91 5.92 -5.29
CA SER A 106 -0.54 6.66 -6.50
C SER A 106 0.21 7.95 -6.14
N LYS A 107 1.50 7.99 -6.48
CA LYS A 107 2.32 9.20 -6.28
C LYS A 107 1.83 10.36 -7.13
N SER A 108 1.32 10.10 -8.35
CA SER A 108 0.77 11.13 -9.23
C SER A 108 -0.50 11.73 -8.65
N PHE A 109 -1.38 10.91 -8.08
CA PHE A 109 -2.54 11.38 -7.33
C PHE A 109 -2.13 12.21 -6.11
N PHE A 110 -1.20 11.69 -5.30
CA PHE A 110 -0.71 12.38 -4.10
C PHE A 110 -0.11 13.76 -4.42
N LYS A 111 0.71 13.83 -5.48
CA LYS A 111 1.32 15.08 -5.94
C LYS A 111 0.30 16.08 -6.46
N ALA A 112 -0.64 15.65 -7.29
CA ALA A 112 -1.75 16.49 -7.75
C ALA A 112 -2.63 16.99 -6.59
N PHE A 113 -2.87 16.14 -5.58
CA PHE A 113 -3.59 16.53 -4.37
C PHE A 113 -2.85 17.63 -3.60
N MET A 114 -1.53 17.52 -3.44
CA MET A 114 -0.73 18.56 -2.79
C MET A 114 -0.77 19.88 -3.57
N ASP A 115 -0.60 19.85 -4.89
CA ASP A 115 -0.66 21.05 -5.73
C ASP A 115 -2.02 21.74 -5.62
N HIS A 116 -3.11 20.97 -5.72
CA HIS A 116 -4.48 21.47 -5.62
C HIS A 116 -4.77 22.15 -4.28
N HIS A 117 -4.14 21.67 -3.20
CA HIS A 117 -4.33 22.19 -1.84
C HIS A 117 -3.23 23.15 -1.38
N GLY A 118 -2.27 23.49 -2.24
CA GLY A 118 -1.15 24.38 -1.90
C GLY A 118 -0.23 23.81 -0.82
N ILE A 119 -0.14 22.49 -0.71
CA ILE A 119 0.77 21.81 0.24
C ILE A 119 2.17 21.78 -0.39
N PRO A 120 3.20 22.31 0.28
CA PRO A 120 4.55 22.35 -0.28
C PRO A 120 5.06 20.97 -0.66
N THR A 121 5.52 20.82 -1.90
CA THR A 121 6.11 19.59 -2.42
C THR A 121 7.18 19.90 -3.45
N ALA A 122 8.10 18.97 -3.68
CA ALA A 122 9.07 19.09 -4.77
C ALA A 122 8.37 19.14 -6.13
N HIS A 123 8.87 19.99 -7.02
CA HIS A 123 8.40 20.09 -8.40
C HIS A 123 8.35 18.71 -9.04
N TRP A 124 7.30 18.45 -9.79
CA TRP A 124 7.11 17.13 -10.36
C TRP A 124 6.41 17.20 -11.71
N CYS A 125 6.59 16.15 -12.49
CA CYS A 125 5.83 15.86 -13.68
C CYS A 125 5.61 14.35 -13.78
N SER A 126 4.54 13.94 -14.44
CA SER A 126 4.24 12.53 -14.67
C SER A 126 4.08 12.23 -16.15
N PHE A 127 4.62 11.08 -16.57
CA PHE A 127 4.71 10.68 -17.96
C PHE A 127 4.28 9.22 -18.13
N PRO A 128 3.40 8.91 -19.10
CA PRO A 128 3.06 7.53 -19.43
C PRO A 128 4.15 6.84 -20.28
N ASP A 129 5.01 7.62 -20.93
CA ASP A 129 6.03 7.17 -21.87
C ASP A 129 7.43 7.60 -21.42
N PRO A 130 8.41 6.69 -21.36
CA PRO A 130 9.75 7.03 -20.89
C PRO A 130 10.50 7.96 -21.85
N GLN A 131 10.19 7.97 -23.15
CA GLN A 131 10.83 8.88 -24.09
C GLN A 131 10.39 10.32 -23.85
N GLU A 132 9.10 10.55 -23.55
CA GLU A 132 8.59 11.86 -23.12
C GLU A 132 9.26 12.32 -21.82
N ALA A 133 9.39 11.42 -20.85
CA ALA A 133 10.10 11.70 -19.59
C ALA A 133 11.56 12.12 -19.84
N CYS A 134 12.29 11.38 -20.68
CA CYS A 134 13.68 11.70 -21.05
C CYS A 134 13.80 13.06 -21.73
N SER A 135 12.84 13.42 -22.60
CA SER A 135 12.79 14.75 -23.24
C SER A 135 12.62 15.86 -22.20
N TYR A 136 11.71 15.66 -21.24
CA TYR A 136 11.51 16.61 -20.15
C TYR A 136 12.75 16.76 -19.26
N ILE A 137 13.40 15.65 -18.88
CA ILE A 137 14.62 15.66 -18.06
C ILE A 137 15.71 16.52 -18.71
N ARG A 138 15.99 16.28 -19.99
CA ARG A 138 17.07 16.98 -20.72
C ARG A 138 16.81 18.47 -20.89
N THR A 139 15.54 18.86 -20.98
CA THR A 139 15.16 20.26 -21.25
C THR A 139 14.89 21.06 -19.99
N SER A 140 14.41 20.43 -18.92
CA SER A 140 13.75 21.11 -17.81
C SER A 140 14.32 20.78 -16.43
N VAL A 141 15.17 19.74 -16.29
CA VAL A 141 15.68 19.29 -15.00
C VAL A 141 17.20 19.49 -14.93
N PRO A 142 17.71 20.55 -14.29
CA PRO A 142 19.14 20.75 -14.12
C PRO A 142 19.68 19.85 -12.99
N GLY A 143 20.52 18.87 -13.32
CA GLY A 143 21.25 18.06 -12.34
C GLY A 143 20.52 16.79 -11.89
N CYS A 144 20.48 16.56 -10.57
CA CYS A 144 19.91 15.34 -10.00
C CYS A 144 18.37 15.33 -10.01
N ALA A 145 17.80 14.14 -10.12
CA ALA A 145 16.36 13.95 -10.22
C ALA A 145 15.91 12.65 -9.54
N GLY A 146 14.77 12.68 -8.84
CA GLY A 146 14.11 11.46 -8.40
C GLY A 146 13.26 10.89 -9.53
N VAL A 147 13.50 9.64 -9.93
CA VAL A 147 12.69 8.93 -10.93
C VAL A 147 11.98 7.78 -10.25
N GLY A 148 10.67 7.66 -10.44
CA GLY A 148 9.92 6.57 -9.83
C GLY A 148 8.64 6.18 -10.53
N ALA A 149 8.11 5.02 -10.17
CA ALA A 149 6.78 4.58 -10.59
C ALA A 149 5.71 5.21 -9.69
N SER A 150 4.60 5.65 -10.27
CA SER A 150 3.49 6.22 -9.51
C SER A 150 2.83 5.19 -8.58
N GLY A 151 2.60 3.98 -9.10
CA GLY A 151 1.94 2.90 -8.36
C GLY A 151 2.72 2.32 -7.18
N LEU A 152 2.10 1.34 -6.53
CA LEU A 152 2.72 0.56 -5.45
C LEU A 152 3.89 -0.28 -5.98
N ALA A 153 5.05 -0.10 -5.35
CA ALA A 153 6.32 -0.67 -5.77
C ALA A 153 7.06 -1.38 -4.64
N ALA A 154 6.35 -1.75 -3.56
CA ALA A 154 6.91 -2.36 -2.35
C ALA A 154 8.14 -1.60 -1.80
N GLY A 155 8.10 -0.26 -1.85
CA GLY A 155 9.18 0.62 -1.38
C GLY A 155 10.43 0.68 -2.27
N LYS A 156 10.44 0.03 -3.44
CA LYS A 156 11.60 -0.02 -4.37
C LYS A 156 11.39 0.80 -5.65
N GLY A 157 10.34 1.61 -5.69
CA GLY A 157 9.90 2.30 -6.90
C GLY A 157 10.47 3.70 -7.11
N VAL A 158 11.55 4.09 -6.42
CA VAL A 158 12.18 5.41 -6.56
C VAL A 158 13.69 5.24 -6.65
N ILE A 159 14.31 5.92 -7.60
CA ILE A 159 15.74 5.98 -7.84
C ILE A 159 16.14 7.46 -7.85
N VAL A 160 17.25 7.81 -7.19
CA VAL A 160 17.79 9.17 -7.22
C VAL A 160 18.97 9.18 -8.18
N ALA A 161 18.77 9.78 -9.34
CA ALA A 161 19.79 9.94 -10.37
C ALA A 161 20.65 11.17 -10.08
N LYS A 162 21.96 11.07 -10.30
CA LYS A 162 22.93 12.15 -10.06
C LYS A 162 22.97 13.21 -11.17
N ASP A 163 22.59 12.82 -12.38
CA ASP A 163 22.62 13.63 -13.59
C ASP A 163 21.48 13.25 -14.56
N GLN A 164 21.35 14.02 -15.64
CA GLN A 164 20.27 13.86 -16.62
C GLN A 164 20.37 12.53 -17.37
N GLU A 165 21.59 12.06 -17.67
CA GLU A 165 21.83 10.80 -18.36
C GLU A 165 21.38 9.60 -17.51
N GLU A 166 21.74 9.59 -16.23
CA GLU A 166 21.30 8.56 -15.28
C GLU A 166 19.78 8.60 -15.11
N ALA A 167 19.18 9.78 -14.99
CA ALA A 167 17.73 9.94 -14.86
C ALA A 167 16.97 9.40 -16.09
N CYS A 168 17.50 9.63 -17.30
CA CYS A 168 16.93 9.06 -18.53
C CYS A 168 17.04 7.53 -18.53
N CYS A 169 18.21 6.98 -18.16
CA CYS A 169 18.41 5.54 -18.09
C CYS A 169 17.48 4.87 -17.06
N ASP A 170 17.33 5.49 -15.89
CA ASP A 170 16.43 5.00 -14.85
C ASP A 170 14.96 5.12 -15.25
N SER A 171 14.62 6.12 -16.06
CA SER A 171 13.26 6.24 -16.60
C SER A 171 12.87 5.06 -17.48
N GLU A 172 13.78 4.62 -18.36
CA GLU A 172 13.60 3.43 -19.17
C GLU A 172 13.55 2.15 -18.32
N ARG A 173 14.43 2.04 -17.31
CA ARG A 173 14.46 0.88 -16.39
C ARG A 173 13.17 0.73 -15.60
N VAL A 174 12.65 1.83 -15.05
CA VAL A 174 11.36 1.84 -14.34
C VAL A 174 10.27 1.40 -15.31
N SER A 175 10.21 1.97 -16.52
CA SER A 175 9.21 1.56 -17.52
C SER A 175 9.27 0.07 -17.84
N LEU A 176 10.47 -0.49 -18.06
CA LEU A 176 10.68 -1.91 -18.36
C LEU A 176 10.30 -2.82 -17.20
N CYS A 177 10.76 -2.51 -15.99
CA CYS A 177 10.51 -3.33 -14.80
C CYS A 177 9.00 -3.45 -14.57
N PHE A 178 8.28 -2.34 -14.59
CA PHE A 178 6.83 -2.34 -14.36
C PHE A 178 6.02 -2.91 -15.53
N LYS A 179 6.51 -2.81 -16.79
CA LYS A 179 5.89 -3.49 -17.94
C LYS A 179 5.92 -5.01 -17.78
N HIS A 180 6.97 -5.55 -17.18
CA HIS A 180 7.10 -6.98 -16.90
C HIS A 180 6.23 -7.43 -15.71
N PHE A 181 6.03 -6.55 -14.72
CA PHE A 181 5.13 -6.76 -13.57
C PHE A 181 3.64 -6.52 -13.87
N ARG A 182 3.21 -6.63 -15.14
CA ARG A 182 1.85 -6.37 -15.66
C ARG A 182 0.70 -7.19 -15.03
N LEU A 183 0.93 -7.91 -13.94
CA LEU A 183 -0.07 -8.71 -13.25
C LEU A 183 -0.82 -8.00 -12.12
N LEU A 184 -0.45 -6.78 -11.68
CA LEU A 184 -1.15 -6.16 -10.55
C LEU A 184 -1.47 -4.66 -10.62
N TYR A 185 -0.90 -3.85 -11.53
CA TYR A 185 -1.20 -2.41 -11.56
C TYR A 185 -1.29 -1.88 -13.00
N GLN A 186 -2.46 -1.34 -13.35
CA GLN A 186 -2.65 -0.57 -14.58
C GLN A 186 -2.10 0.84 -14.34
N ILE A 187 -1.36 1.34 -15.33
CA ILE A 187 -0.73 2.68 -15.42
C ILE A 187 0.69 2.71 -14.82
N ILE A 188 1.69 2.67 -15.71
CA ILE A 188 3.09 2.97 -15.39
C ILE A 188 3.26 4.46 -15.64
N ASP A 189 2.74 5.25 -14.71
CA ASP A 189 3.04 6.66 -14.67
C ASP A 189 4.45 6.79 -14.09
N LEU A 190 5.40 7.23 -14.91
CA LEU A 190 6.65 7.75 -14.40
C LEU A 190 6.36 9.02 -13.63
N ILE A 191 7.09 9.23 -12.55
CA ILE A 191 7.10 10.48 -11.81
C ILE A 191 8.54 10.96 -11.68
N ILE A 192 8.75 12.22 -12.01
CA ILE A 192 10.00 12.92 -11.79
C ILE A 192 9.76 13.87 -10.62
N ILE A 193 10.61 13.82 -9.59
CA ILE A 193 10.54 14.63 -8.35
C ILE A 193 11.84 15.38 -8.14
#